data_AF-A0A7C7JU18-F1
#
_entry.id   AF-A0A7C7JU18-F1
#
_cell.length_a   1.000
_cell.length_b   1.000
_cell.length_c   1.000
_cell.angle_alpha   90.00
_cell.angle_beta   90.00
_cell.angle_gamma   90.00
#
_symmetry.space_group_name_H-M   'P 1'
#
loop_
_entity.id
_entity.type
_entity.pdbx_description
1 polymer ?
#
loop_
_entity_poly.entity_id
_entity_poly.type
_entity_poly.pdbx_seq_one_letter_code
_entity_poly.pdbx_strand_id
1 'polypeptide(L)'
;MNIDLSQLFNGRELKDETPPQPPSTSSQFLHFRIEKRRGKYVTLVGTFQGDTKELLKSLKKELATGGTIRGEYLEFQGDIRDRLKTALQKRGFKFRK
;
A
#
# COMPACT_ATOMS: atom_id res chain seq x y z
N MET A 1 -7.96 17.76 -44.43
CA MET A 1 -8.03 16.71 -43.39
C MET A 1 -7.41 17.25 -42.11
N ASN A 2 -8.21 17.51 -41.09
CA ASN A 2 -7.72 17.91 -39.77
C ASN A 2 -8.05 16.76 -38.81
N ILE A 3 -7.04 15.98 -38.42
CA ILE A 3 -7.22 14.90 -37.46
C ILE A 3 -7.22 15.54 -36.09
N ASP A 4 -8.41 15.59 -35.49
CA ASP A 4 -8.63 16.13 -34.17
C ASP A 4 -8.00 15.21 -33.10
N LEU A 5 -6.96 15.71 -32.44
CA LEU A 5 -6.15 15.00 -31.45
C LEU A 5 -6.82 14.89 -30.07
N SER A 6 -8.11 15.23 -29.92
CA SER A 6 -8.83 15.15 -28.64
C SER A 6 -9.21 13.73 -28.19
N GLN A 7 -8.97 12.71 -29.02
CA GLN A 7 -9.47 11.33 -28.80
C GLN A 7 -8.45 10.36 -28.16
N LEU A 8 -7.32 10.84 -27.62
CA LEU A 8 -6.27 9.98 -27.02
C LEU A 8 -6.17 10.04 -25.49
N PHE A 9 -7.05 10.76 -24.80
CA PHE A 9 -7.05 10.87 -23.34
C PHE A 9 -8.26 10.21 -22.68
N ASN A 10 -8.61 8.99 -23.11
CA ASN A 10 -9.60 8.19 -22.41
C ASN A 10 -8.92 7.17 -21.51
N GLY A 11 -8.80 7.46 -20.21
CA GLY A 11 -8.51 6.42 -19.24
C GLY A 11 -7.88 6.84 -17.93
N ARG A 12 -8.71 7.35 -17.01
CA ARG A 12 -8.99 6.75 -15.69
C ARG A 12 -9.39 7.85 -14.71
N GLU A 13 -10.70 7.90 -14.51
CA GLU A 13 -11.40 8.55 -13.41
C GLU A 13 -10.64 8.35 -12.09
N LEU A 14 -10.03 9.44 -11.60
CA LEU A 14 -9.56 9.52 -10.22
C LEU A 14 -10.80 9.71 -9.34
N LYS A 15 -11.43 8.60 -8.98
CA LYS A 15 -12.44 8.57 -7.93
C LYS A 15 -11.77 8.90 -6.60
N ASP A 16 -11.98 10.14 -6.19
CA ASP A 16 -11.78 10.64 -4.84
C ASP A 16 -12.93 10.08 -3.99
N GLU A 17 -12.73 8.88 -3.44
CA GLU A 17 -13.63 8.32 -2.45
C GLU A 17 -12.84 8.15 -1.16
N THR A 18 -13.01 9.17 -0.32
CA THR A 18 -13.07 9.21 1.15
C THR A 18 -12.19 8.19 1.90
N PRO A 19 -11.26 8.64 2.78
CA PRO A 19 -10.46 7.72 3.59
C PRO A 19 -11.39 6.81 4.41
N PRO A 20 -11.30 5.46 4.26
CA PRO A 20 -12.06 4.57 5.11
C PRO A 20 -11.61 4.83 6.54
N GLN A 21 -12.58 5.22 7.37
CA GLN A 21 -12.41 5.49 8.79
C GLN A 21 -11.69 4.30 9.44
N PRO A 22 -10.65 4.53 10.26
CA PRO A 22 -9.96 3.43 10.93
C PRO A 22 -10.97 2.68 11.80
N PRO A 23 -11.05 1.33 11.73
CA PRO A 23 -11.90 0.59 12.64
C PRO A 23 -11.47 0.89 14.08
N SER A 24 -12.38 1.51 14.82
CA SER A 24 -12.27 1.79 16.23
C SER A 24 -11.84 0.52 16.98
N THR A 25 -10.78 0.65 17.76
CA THR A 25 -10.37 -0.30 18.80
C THR A 25 -9.83 -1.64 18.30
N SER A 26 -8.60 -1.63 17.81
CA SER A 26 -7.67 -2.74 18.04
C SER A 26 -6.28 -2.14 18.16
N SER A 27 -5.70 -2.22 19.36
CA SER A 27 -4.32 -1.83 19.65
C SER A 27 -3.36 -2.84 19.01
N GLN A 28 -3.47 -3.01 17.70
CA GLN A 28 -2.66 -3.92 16.91
C GLN A 28 -1.41 -3.18 16.49
N PHE A 29 -0.27 -3.75 16.88
CA PHE A 29 1.02 -3.28 16.45
C PHE A 29 1.42 -4.05 15.20
N LEU A 30 1.71 -3.31 14.13
CA LEU A 30 2.23 -3.91 12.90
C LEU A 30 3.73 -4.18 13.04
N HIS A 31 4.18 -5.29 12.45
CA HIS A 31 5.60 -5.64 12.36
C HIS A 31 6.14 -5.39 10.95
N PHE A 32 7.31 -4.74 10.90
CA PHE A 32 8.11 -4.62 9.69
C PHE A 32 9.20 -5.67 9.65
N ARG A 33 9.38 -6.29 8.49
CA ARG A 33 10.54 -7.13 8.16
C ARG A 33 11.10 -6.69 6.82
N ILE A 34 12.41 -6.87 6.64
CA ILE A 34 13.05 -6.74 5.33
C ILE A 34 13.73 -8.06 5.05
N GLU A 35 13.47 -8.60 3.88
CA GLU A 35 14.19 -9.75 3.34
C GLU A 35 14.96 -9.33 2.09
N LYS A 36 16.11 -9.97 1.88
CA LYS A 36 16.85 -9.83 0.63
C LYS A 36 16.63 -11.10 -0.19
N ARG A 37 15.91 -10.98 -1.31
CA ARG A 37 15.62 -12.10 -2.22
C ARG A 37 16.28 -11.82 -3.57
N ARG A 38 17.15 -12.75 -4.01
CA ARG A 38 17.87 -12.64 -5.30
C ARG A 38 18.55 -11.27 -5.49
N GLY A 39 19.20 -10.77 -4.44
CA GLY A 39 19.90 -9.48 -4.47
C GLY A 39 19.00 -8.24 -4.32
N LYS A 40 17.68 -8.37 -4.39
CA LYS A 40 16.71 -7.28 -4.22
C LYS A 40 16.13 -7.26 -2.81
N TYR A 41 15.88 -6.08 -2.29
CA TYR A 41 15.15 -5.92 -1.02
C TYR A 41 13.65 -6.12 -1.24
N VAL A 42 13.03 -6.77 -0.26
CA VAL A 42 11.58 -6.95 -0.15
C VAL A 42 11.19 -6.48 1.22
N THR A 43 10.29 -5.50 1.28
CA THR A 43 9.75 -4.98 2.53
C THR A 43 8.47 -5.74 2.86
N LEU A 44 8.44 -6.41 4.00
CA LEU A 44 7.24 -7.07 4.51
C LEU A 44 6.67 -6.24 5.66
N VAL A 45 5.37 -6.00 5.63
CA VAL A 45 4.63 -5.41 6.75
C VAL A 45 3.43 -6.27 7.04
N GLY A 46 3.17 -6.61 8.29
CA GLY A 46 2.07 -7.52 8.60
C GLY A 46 1.64 -7.45 10.03
N THR A 47 1.07 -8.58 10.48
CA THR A 47 0.20 -8.72 11.66
C THR A 47 -1.10 -7.94 11.53
N PHE A 48 -1.62 -7.84 10.30
CA PHE A 48 -2.96 -7.31 10.04
C PHE A 48 -4.02 -8.37 10.35
N GLN A 49 -5.02 -8.01 11.13
CA GLN A 49 -6.21 -8.84 11.32
C GLN A 49 -7.32 -8.40 10.35
N GLY A 50 -7.79 -9.32 9.51
CA GLY A 50 -8.88 -9.10 8.57
C GLY A 50 -8.46 -8.85 7.11
N ASP A 51 -9.36 -8.29 6.32
CA ASP A 51 -9.18 -8.09 4.88
C ASP A 51 -8.20 -6.94 4.56
N THR A 52 -7.02 -7.30 4.05
CA THR A 52 -5.96 -6.36 3.66
C THR A 52 -5.98 -5.98 2.18
N LYS A 53 -6.97 -6.45 1.40
CA LYS A 53 -7.06 -6.18 -0.05
C LYS A 53 -7.17 -4.68 -0.37
N GLU A 54 -8.03 -3.96 0.33
CA GLU A 54 -8.22 -2.52 0.12
C GLU A 54 -7.01 -1.71 0.60
N LEU A 55 -6.41 -2.14 1.72
CA LEU A 55 -5.18 -1.56 2.22
C LEU A 55 -4.03 -1.74 1.22
N LEU A 56 -3.85 -2.94 0.66
CA LEU A 56 -2.85 -3.20 -0.36
C LEU A 56 -3.08 -2.32 -1.59
N LYS A 57 -4.32 -2.23 -2.10
CA LYS A 57 -4.65 -1.36 -3.25
C LYS A 57 -4.26 0.08 -2.99
N SER A 58 -4.62 0.59 -1.81
CA SER A 58 -4.31 1.96 -1.41
C SER A 58 -2.81 2.21 -1.30
N LEU A 59 -2.08 1.29 -0.66
CA LEU A 59 -0.63 1.37 -0.51
C LEU A 59 0.11 1.26 -1.85
N LYS A 60 -0.36 0.41 -2.77
CA LYS A 60 0.20 0.32 -4.13
C LYS A 60 0.05 1.63 -4.90
N LYS A 61 -1.11 2.29 -4.77
CA LYS A 61 -1.36 3.60 -5.39
C LYS A 61 -0.46 4.69 -4.80
N GLU A 62 -0.29 4.70 -3.48
CA GLU A 62 0.50 5.71 -2.76
C GLU A 62 2.02 5.52 -2.94
N LEU A 63 2.50 4.27 -2.92
CA LEU A 63 3.92 3.93 -2.98
C LEU A 63 4.43 3.67 -4.40
N ALA A 64 3.51 3.62 -5.38
CA ALA A 64 3.78 3.28 -6.79
C ALA A 64 4.64 2.01 -6.96
N THR A 65 4.47 1.04 -6.04
CA THR A 65 5.27 -0.19 -6.02
C THR A 65 4.41 -1.44 -6.15
N GLY A 66 5.03 -2.51 -6.63
CA GLY A 66 4.42 -3.83 -6.64
C GLY A 66 4.31 -4.38 -5.22
N GLY A 67 3.16 -5.01 -4.92
CA GLY A 67 2.98 -5.71 -3.67
C GLY A 67 1.93 -6.81 -3.76
N THR A 68 2.05 -7.77 -2.84
CA THR A 68 1.28 -9.01 -2.75
C THR A 68 0.88 -9.27 -1.29
N ILE A 69 -0.31 -9.84 -1.09
CA ILE A 69 -0.73 -10.36 0.22
C ILE A 69 -0.22 -11.80 0.36
N ARG A 70 0.54 -12.05 1.43
CA ARG A 70 0.98 -13.37 1.89
C ARG A 70 0.45 -13.62 3.30
N GLY A 71 -0.74 -14.23 3.38
CA GLY A 71 -1.41 -14.44 4.65
C GLY A 71 -1.70 -13.11 5.34
N GLU A 72 -1.15 -12.91 6.53
CA GLU A 72 -1.31 -11.69 7.34
C GLU A 72 -0.24 -10.60 7.05
N TYR A 73 0.60 -10.82 6.03
CA TYR A 73 1.67 -9.92 5.63
C TYR A 73 1.44 -9.38 4.22
N LEU A 74 1.76 -8.11 4.04
CA LEU A 74 1.91 -7.44 2.75
C LEU A 74 3.40 -7.40 2.39
N GLU A 75 3.75 -8.03 1.28
CA GLU A 75 5.08 -7.97 0.69
C GLU A 75 5.13 -6.87 -0.36
N PHE A 76 6.15 -6.02 -0.31
CA PHE A 76 6.40 -4.96 -1.27
C PHE A 76 7.81 -5.07 -1.85
N GLN A 77 7.95 -4.81 -3.14
CA GLN A 77 9.25 -4.81 -3.80
C GLN A 77 10.02 -3.53 -3.48
N GLY A 78 11.31 -3.69 -3.14
CA GLY A 78 12.21 -2.60 -2.79
C GLY A 78 12.35 -2.38 -1.29
N ASP A 79 13.27 -1.48 -0.95
CA ASP A 79 13.44 -0.95 0.41
C ASP A 79 12.57 0.30 0.55
N ILE A 80 11.31 0.11 0.95
CA ILE A 80 10.32 1.20 1.06
C ILE A 80 9.83 1.38 2.48
N ARG A 81 10.56 0.84 3.47
CA ARG A 81 10.18 0.85 4.88
C ARG A 81 9.76 2.24 5.34
N ASP A 82 10.51 3.27 4.98
CA ASP A 82 10.28 4.64 5.44
C ASP A 82 8.97 5.23 4.89
N ARG A 83 8.76 5.10 3.58
CA ARG A 83 7.53 5.54 2.89
C ARG A 83 6.32 4.74 3.37
N LEU A 84 6.44 3.42 3.48
CA LEU A 84 5.37 2.52 3.90
C LEU A 84 4.99 2.76 5.36
N LYS A 85 5.96 3.01 6.23
CA LYS A 85 5.72 3.41 7.62
C LYS A 85 4.96 4.72 7.68
N THR A 86 5.40 5.74 6.93
CA THR A 86 4.71 7.04 6.86
C THR A 86 3.27 6.88 6.38
N ALA A 87 3.04 6.11 5.30
CA ALA A 87 1.71 5.85 4.74
C ALA A 87 0.76 5.20 5.75
N LEU A 88 1.25 4.21 6.49
CA LEU A 88 0.47 3.49 7.50
C LEU A 88 0.28 4.32 8.77
N GLN A 89 1.27 5.11 9.21
CA GLN A 89 1.13 6.04 10.34
C GLN A 89 0.06 7.10 10.05
N LYS A 90 0.01 7.65 8.82
CA LYS A 90 -1.05 8.57 8.38
C LYS A 90 -2.45 7.97 8.47
N ARG A 91 -2.57 6.65 8.36
CA ARG A 91 -3.84 5.90 8.46
C ARG A 91 -4.18 5.48 9.89
N GLY A 92 -3.36 5.84 10.88
CA GLY A 92 -3.58 5.53 12.29
C GLY A 92 -3.04 4.17 12.75
N PHE A 93 -2.28 3.45 11.91
CA PHE A 93 -1.63 2.22 12.34
C PHE A 93 -0.45 2.50 13.28
N LYS A 94 -0.32 1.68 14.32
CA LYS A 94 0.78 1.73 15.27
C LYS A 94 1.79 0.62 14.98
N PHE A 95 3.05 0.89 15.27
CA PHE A 95 4.17 -0.02 15.04
C PHE A 95 4.79 -0.40 16.36
N ARG A 96 5.14 -1.69 16.52
CA ARG A 96 5.95 -2.10 17.67
C ARG A 96 7.40 -1.72 17.39
N LYS A 97 8.06 -1.13 18.40
CA LYS A 97 9.48 -0.78 18.36
C LYS A 97 10.33 -2.04 18.56
#